data_AF-A0A8W8JZY3-F1
#
_entry.id   AF-A0A8W8JZY3-F1
#
_cell.length_a   1.000
_cell.length_b   1.000
_cell.length_c   1.000
_cell.angle_alpha   90.00
_cell.angle_beta   90.00
_cell.angle_gamma   90.00
#
_symmetry.space_group_name_H-M   'P 1'
#
loop_
_entity.id
_entity.type
_entity.pdbx_description
1 polymer ?
#
loop_
_entity_poly.entity_id
_entity_poly.type
_entity_poly.pdbx_seq_one_letter_code
_entity_poly.pdbx_strand_id
1 'polypeptide(L)'
;AGNMDLHQVFQALCRGLVENLTRMMSPSFLKQKGINKLLGTGSVIHKNPIIQREVMTQYGGLIIELGGQSDSAFGAALFCEASDKR
;
A
#
# COMPACT_ATOMS: atom_id res chain seq x y z
N ALA A 1 -8.25 31.15 14.15
CA ALA A 1 -7.90 29.73 14.39
C ALA A 1 -9.12 29.08 15.04
N GLY A 2 -9.74 28.01 14.56
CA GLY A 2 -9.52 27.15 13.40
C GLY A 2 -10.63 26.11 13.47
N ASN A 3 -11.57 26.13 12.52
CA ASN A 3 -12.57 25.07 12.41
C ASN A 3 -12.02 24.06 11.39
N MET A 4 -11.11 23.22 11.84
CA MET A 4 -10.75 22.02 11.07
C MET A 4 -11.93 21.06 11.16
N ASP A 5 -12.52 20.76 10.01
CA ASP A 5 -13.53 19.71 9.96
C ASP A 5 -12.85 18.34 10.11
N LEU A 6 -13.57 17.36 10.66
CA LEU A 6 -13.10 15.99 10.85
C LEU A 6 -12.56 15.39 9.54
N HIS A 7 -13.18 15.76 8.42
CA HIS A 7 -12.72 15.36 7.10
C HIS A 7 -11.28 15.81 6.81
N GLN A 8 -10.94 17.06 7.13
CA GLN A 8 -9.61 17.63 6.90
C GLN A 8 -8.57 16.96 7.82
N VAL A 9 -8.94 16.72 9.08
CA VAL A 9 -8.08 16.01 10.03
C VAL A 9 -7.80 14.58 9.55
N PHE A 10 -8.83 13.87 9.09
CA PHE A 10 -8.70 12.52 8.58
C PHE A 10 -7.84 12.45 7.30
N GLN A 11 -8.01 13.41 6.38
CA GLN A 11 -7.16 13.51 5.19
C GLN A 11 -5.69 13.75 5.57
N ALA A 12 -5.43 14.70 6.47
CA ALA A 12 -4.09 15.00 6.93
C ALA A 12 -3.44 13.77 7.62
N LEU A 13 -4.21 13.02 8.41
CA LEU A 13 -3.75 11.77 9.01
C LEU A 13 -3.39 10.72 7.96
N CYS A 14 -4.28 10.48 6.97
CA CYS A 14 -4.04 9.50 5.91
C CYS A 14 -2.79 9.86 5.10
N ARG A 15 -2.64 11.14 4.74
CA ARG A 15 -1.45 11.66 4.06
C ARG A 15 -0.20 11.46 4.90
N GLY A 16 -0.21 11.89 6.16
CA GLY A 16 0.94 11.75 7.06
C GLY A 16 1.36 10.30 7.28
N LEU A 17 0.40 9.37 7.34
CA LEU A 17 0.66 7.93 7.40
C LEU A 17 1.42 7.44 6.17
N VAL A 18 0.96 7.78 4.97
CA VAL A 18 1.62 7.40 3.72
C VAL A 18 2.98 8.10 3.58
N GLU A 19 3.09 9.37 3.96
CA GLU A 19 4.37 10.10 3.98
C GLU A 19 5.40 9.41 4.87
N ASN A 20 4.99 8.92 6.05
CA ASN A 20 5.88 8.17 6.93
C ASN A 20 6.38 6.87 6.27
N LEU A 21 5.48 6.12 5.61
CA LEU A 21 5.86 4.90 4.89
C LEU A 21 6.81 5.20 3.73
N THR A 22 6.55 6.26 2.96
CA THR A 22 7.40 6.70 1.85
C THR A 22 8.77 7.17 2.34
N ARG A 23 8.88 7.73 3.55
CA ARG A 23 10.18 8.05 4.17
C ARG A 23 10.97 6.80 4.57
N MET A 24 10.30 5.78 5.11
CA MET A 24 10.94 4.51 5.48
C MET A 24 11.38 3.71 4.23
N MET A 25 10.59 3.75 3.16
CA MET A 25 10.85 3.06 1.91
C MET A 25 10.53 3.97 0.73
N SER A 26 11.49 4.80 0.34
CA SER A 26 11.28 5.75 -0.77
C SER A 26 11.24 5.05 -2.13
N PRO A 27 10.54 5.61 -3.13
CA PRO A 27 10.51 5.04 -4.48
C PRO A 27 11.91 4.92 -5.08
N SER A 28 12.79 5.88 -4.79
CA SER A 28 14.20 5.88 -5.22
C SER A 28 14.97 4.70 -4.63
N PHE A 29 14.79 4.45 -3.32
CA PHE A 29 15.40 3.32 -2.63
C PHE A 29 14.90 1.99 -3.21
N LEU A 30 13.59 1.84 -3.40
CA LEU A 30 12.98 0.64 -3.97
C LEU A 30 13.52 0.36 -5.38
N LYS A 31 13.58 1.38 -6.24
CA LYS A 31 14.17 1.28 -7.59
C LYS A 31 15.63 0.88 -7.56
N GLN A 32 16.43 1.45 -6.66
CA GLN A 32 17.85 1.07 -6.49
C GLN A 32 18.01 -0.41 -6.14
N LYS A 33 17.02 -0.99 -5.44
CA LYS A 33 16.97 -2.42 -5.12
C LYS A 33 16.31 -3.28 -6.21
N GLY A 34 16.02 -2.72 -7.38
CA GLY A 34 15.40 -3.42 -8.50
C GLY A 34 13.89 -3.63 -8.34
N ILE A 35 13.26 -3.04 -7.33
CA ILE A 35 11.82 -3.16 -7.10
C ILE A 35 11.11 -2.09 -7.95
N ASN A 36 10.28 -2.55 -8.89
CA ASN A 36 9.56 -1.68 -9.83
C ASN A 36 8.04 -1.71 -9.64
N LYS A 37 7.52 -2.64 -8.83
CA LYS A 37 6.09 -2.86 -8.62
C LYS A 37 5.74 -2.95 -7.14
N LEU A 38 4.66 -2.27 -6.77
CA LEU A 38 4.03 -2.35 -5.45
C LEU A 38 2.63 -2.95 -5.61
N LEU A 39 2.32 -3.91 -4.74
CA LEU A 39 0.98 -4.49 -4.63
C LEU A 39 0.35 -3.95 -3.33
N GLY A 40 -0.72 -3.17 -3.47
CA GLY A 40 -1.49 -2.64 -2.36
C GLY A 40 -2.62 -3.59 -1.98
N THR A 41 -2.49 -4.22 -0.82
CA THR A 41 -3.42 -5.24 -0.30
C THR A 41 -4.08 -4.83 1.02
N GLY A 42 -5.08 -5.61 1.44
CA GLY A 42 -5.75 -5.44 2.72
C GLY A 42 -6.93 -4.45 2.69
N SER A 43 -7.72 -4.50 3.77
CA SER A 43 -9.01 -3.80 3.84
C SER A 43 -8.90 -2.28 3.76
N VAL A 44 -7.84 -1.69 4.32
CA VAL A 44 -7.62 -0.24 4.30
C VAL A 44 -7.34 0.26 2.88
N ILE A 45 -6.42 -0.38 2.17
CA ILE A 45 -6.13 -0.04 0.77
C ILE A 45 -7.39 -0.23 -0.08
N HIS A 46 -8.17 -1.29 0.14
CA HIS A 46 -9.33 -1.59 -0.69
C HIS A 46 -10.53 -0.65 -0.46
N LYS A 47 -10.71 -0.14 0.77
CA LYS A 47 -11.90 0.62 1.18
C LYS A 47 -11.67 2.12 1.31
N ASN A 48 -10.41 2.58 1.44
CA ASN A 48 -10.11 3.99 1.70
C ASN A 48 -9.53 4.68 0.45
N PRO A 49 -10.33 5.46 -0.31
CA PRO A 49 -9.87 6.13 -1.52
C PRO A 49 -8.85 7.24 -1.26
N ILE A 50 -8.81 7.81 -0.05
CA ILE A 50 -7.80 8.81 0.32
C ILE A 50 -6.43 8.14 0.40
N ILE A 51 -6.33 6.99 1.07
CA ILE A 51 -5.08 6.22 1.14
C ILE A 51 -4.66 5.73 -0.25
N GLN A 52 -5.60 5.24 -1.08
CA GLN A 52 -5.29 4.83 -2.47
C GLN A 52 -4.64 5.99 -3.25
N ARG A 53 -5.23 7.18 -3.19
CA ARG A 53 -4.71 8.38 -3.84
C ARG A 53 -3.32 8.74 -3.30
N GLU A 54 -3.16 8.83 -1.99
CA GLU A 54 -1.88 9.19 -1.37
C GLU A 54 -0.77 8.21 -1.74
N VAL A 55 -1.06 6.90 -1.77
CA VAL A 55 -0.09 5.88 -2.21
C VAL A 55 0.27 6.10 -3.68
N MET A 56 -0.71 6.28 -4.57
CA MET A 56 -0.46 6.55 -5.99
C MET A 56 0.38 7.81 -6.20
N THR A 57 0.11 8.86 -5.43
CA THR A 57 0.83 10.13 -5.52
C THR A 57 2.26 10.00 -5.01
N GLN A 58 2.46 9.45 -3.81
CA GLN A 58 3.77 9.44 -3.16
C GLN A 58 4.70 8.35 -3.69
N TYR A 59 4.14 7.26 -4.24
CA TYR A 59 4.89 6.20 -4.89
C TYR A 59 4.85 6.26 -6.42
N GLY A 60 4.35 7.35 -7.03
CA GLY A 60 4.06 7.51 -8.46
C GLY A 60 5.21 7.29 -9.46
N GLY A 61 6.40 6.90 -8.99
CA GLY A 61 7.49 6.39 -9.82
C GLY A 61 7.50 4.87 -10.02
N LEU A 62 6.63 4.12 -9.35
CA LEU A 62 6.53 2.66 -9.39
C LEU A 62 5.22 2.22 -10.05
N ILE A 63 5.18 1.00 -10.56
CA ILE A 63 3.92 0.37 -10.97
C ILE A 63 3.15 0.02 -9.71
N ILE A 64 1.97 0.61 -9.53
CA ILE A 64 1.14 0.36 -8.35
C ILE A 64 -0.10 -0.39 -8.79
N GLU A 65 -0.28 -1.59 -8.24
CA GLU A 65 -1.50 -2.37 -8.40
C GLU A 65 -2.25 -2.34 -7.08
N LEU A 66 -3.43 -1.73 -7.07
CA LEU A 66 -4.31 -1.69 -5.92
C LEU A 66 -5.45 -2.67 -6.15
N GLY A 67 -5.68 -3.53 -5.18
CA GLY A 67 -6.67 -4.59 -5.31
C GLY A 67 -6.07 -5.92 -5.74
N GLY A 68 -6.92 -6.95 -5.69
CA GLY A 68 -6.53 -8.35 -5.79
C GLY A 68 -7.03 -9.12 -4.56
N GLN A 69 -7.47 -10.36 -4.80
CA GLN A 69 -7.78 -11.32 -3.75
C GLN A 69 -6.47 -11.75 -3.08
N SER A 70 -5.96 -10.92 -2.17
CA SER A 70 -4.78 -11.25 -1.38
C SER A 70 -5.24 -11.80 -0.03
N ASP A 71 -5.08 -13.09 0.18
CA ASP A 71 -5.31 -13.73 1.46
C ASP A 71 -4.05 -14.50 1.85
N SER A 72 -3.50 -14.18 3.01
CA SER A 72 -2.34 -14.87 3.56
C SER A 72 -2.62 -16.36 3.76
N ALA A 73 -3.85 -16.74 4.13
CA ALA A 73 -4.25 -18.13 4.26
C ALA A 73 -4.27 -18.85 2.90
N PHE A 74 -4.74 -18.16 1.85
CA PHE A 74 -4.68 -18.70 0.48
C PHE A 74 -3.24 -18.94 0.03
N GLY A 75 -2.33 -17.99 0.32
CA GLY A 75 -0.91 -18.16 0.06
C GLY A 75 -0.28 -19.36 0.79
N ALA A 76 -0.67 -19.59 2.05
CA ALA A 76 -0.21 -20.74 2.83
C ALA A 76 -0.71 -22.07 2.23
N ALA A 77 -1.97 -22.13 1.80
CA ALA A 77 -2.53 -23.33 1.16
C ALA A 77 -1.81 -23.66 -0.16
N LEU A 78 -1.53 -22.66 -0.99
CA LEU A 78 -0.76 -22.83 -2.23
C LEU A 78 0.64 -23.40 -1.98
N PHE A 79 1.31 -22.93 -0.92
CA PHE A 79 2.63 -23.45 -0.54
C PHE A 79 2.58 -24.91 -0.12
N CYS A 80 1.59 -25.31 0.69
CA CYS A 80 1.41 -26.70 1.10
C CYS A 80 1.14 -27.61 -0.11
N GLU A 81 0.26 -27.20 -1.02
CA GLU A 81 -0.08 -27.97 -2.23
C GLU A 81 1.13 -28.19 -3.15
N ALA A 82 1.95 -27.16 -3.36
CA ALA A 82 3.16 -27.26 -4.19
C ALA A 82 4.26 -28.11 -3.54
N SER A 83 4.26 -28.23 -2.20
CA SER A 83 5.23 -29.02 -1.45
C SER A 83 4.88 -30.52 -1.42
N ASP A 84 3.59 -30.87 -1.37
CA ASP A 84 3.11 -32.25 -1.42
C ASP A 84 3.31 -32.91 -2.80
N LYS A 85 3.53 -32.11 -3.85
CA LYS A 85 3.83 -32.59 -5.22
C LYS A 85 5.32 -32.89 -5.46
N ARG A 86 6.18 -32.79 -4.46
CA ARG A 86 7.61 -33.15 -4.52
C ARG A 86 7.86 -34.48 -3.83
#